data_AF-A0A423EYJ5-F1
#
_entry.id   AF-A0A423EYJ5-F1
#
_cell.length_a   1.000
_cell.length_b   1.000
_cell.length_c   1.000
_cell.angle_alpha   90.00
_cell.angle_beta   90.00
_cell.angle_gamma   90.00
#
_symmetry.space_group_name_H-M   'P 1'
#
loop_
_entity.id
_entity.type
_entity.pdbx_description
1 polymer ?
#
loop_
_entity_poly.entity_id
_entity_poly.type
_entity_poly.pdbx_seq_one_letter_code
_entity_poly.pdbx_strand_id
1 'polypeptide(L)'
;MLDNQGFTSTDRCRPFQATTSQLALECDYSTNHHIREMLRVYGLRTSLFRLKVINALVLATQEDRLIGVQGVHAYIEASSSELTIVSVREVLKRLAEVGVIAFQSDRSYRFTTEAWDMLKPHLG
;
A
#
# COMPACT_ATOMS: atom_id res chain seq x y z
N MET A 1 3.29 -15.99 53.83
CA MET A 1 3.85 -15.18 52.73
C MET A 1 2.98 -15.48 51.52
N LEU A 2 2.04 -14.61 51.10
CA LEU A 2 2.28 -13.30 50.46
C LEU A 2 3.25 -13.53 49.27
N ASP A 3 2.89 -13.41 47.98
CA ASP A 3 1.88 -12.54 47.36
C ASP A 3 1.39 -13.06 46.00
N ASN A 4 0.13 -12.71 45.76
CA ASN A 4 -0.60 -12.68 44.51
C ASN A 4 -0.37 -11.29 43.86
N GLN A 5 -0.57 -11.19 42.53
CA GLN A 5 -0.77 -9.99 41.67
C GLN A 5 0.19 -10.05 40.46
N GLY A 6 -0.28 -10.16 39.21
CA GLY A 6 -1.35 -9.37 38.58
C GLY A 6 -0.66 -8.32 37.70
N PHE A 7 -1.07 -8.02 36.47
CA PHE A 7 -2.41 -7.89 35.93
C PHE A 7 -2.31 -7.80 34.38
N THR A 8 -3.30 -8.37 33.70
CA THR A 8 -4.10 -7.80 32.58
C THR A 8 -3.38 -7.18 31.37
N SER A 9 -3.85 -7.27 30.14
CA SER A 9 -5.23 -7.33 29.68
C SER A 9 -5.20 -7.59 28.18
N THR A 10 -6.13 -8.43 27.72
CA THR A 10 -6.90 -8.26 26.48
C THR A 10 -6.16 -7.79 25.22
N ASP A 11 -5.99 -8.70 24.27
CA ASP A 11 -6.79 -8.55 23.06
C ASP A 11 -7.37 -9.90 22.63
N ARG A 12 -8.68 -10.04 22.85
CA ARG A 12 -9.48 -11.14 22.32
C ARG A 12 -9.84 -10.77 20.90
N CYS A 13 -9.09 -11.28 19.92
CA CYS A 13 -9.55 -11.26 18.53
C CYS A 13 -10.07 -12.64 18.13
N ARG A 14 -11.40 -12.81 18.22
CA ARG A 14 -12.17 -13.83 17.50
C ARG A 14 -13.64 -13.39 17.46
N PRO A 15 -14.43 -13.82 16.46
CA PRO A 15 -14.14 -13.88 15.03
C PRO A 15 -15.26 -13.16 14.25
N PHE A 16 -14.96 -12.50 13.14
CA PHE A 16 -16.01 -12.15 12.16
C PHE A 16 -15.92 -13.13 10.99
N GLN A 17 -16.90 -14.01 10.94
CA GLN A 17 -17.10 -14.98 9.88
C GLN A 17 -17.56 -14.26 8.60
N ALA A 18 -16.76 -14.38 7.54
CA ALA A 18 -17.21 -14.34 6.17
C ALA A 18 -16.22 -15.16 5.30
N THR A 19 -16.64 -16.39 5.03
CA THR A 19 -16.45 -17.15 3.79
C THR A 19 -15.07 -17.11 3.12
N THR A 20 -14.26 -18.16 3.32
CA THR A 20 -13.33 -18.81 2.36
C THR A 20 -12.27 -17.96 1.61
N SER A 21 -12.19 -16.64 1.80
CA SER A 21 -11.21 -15.73 1.18
C SER A 21 -10.04 -15.38 2.09
N GLN A 22 -9.99 -15.93 3.31
CA GLN A 22 -9.00 -15.55 4.34
C GLN A 22 -7.56 -15.94 3.97
N LEU A 23 -7.32 -17.10 3.36
CA LEU A 23 -5.94 -17.53 3.05
C LEU A 23 -5.25 -16.69 1.97
N ALA A 24 -6.00 -16.18 0.98
CA ALA A 24 -5.47 -15.26 -0.02
C ALA A 24 -5.25 -13.86 0.58
N LEU A 25 -6.17 -13.39 1.43
CA LEU A 25 -6.06 -12.10 2.12
C LEU A 25 -4.93 -12.06 3.16
N GLU A 26 -4.63 -13.17 3.83
CA GLU A 26 -3.57 -13.29 4.84
C GLU A 26 -2.18 -13.32 4.22
N CYS A 27 -2.00 -13.96 3.05
CA CYS A 27 -0.75 -13.89 2.28
C CYS A 27 -0.48 -12.44 1.81
N ASP A 28 -1.51 -11.75 1.33
CA ASP A 28 -1.47 -10.34 0.95
C ASP A 28 -1.33 -9.36 2.14
N TYR A 29 -1.65 -9.82 3.36
CA TYR A 29 -1.49 -9.06 4.60
C TYR A 29 -0.02 -8.99 5.03
N SER A 30 0.71 -10.10 4.82
CA SER A 30 2.14 -10.21 5.11
C SER A 30 2.98 -9.44 4.10
N THR A 31 2.78 -9.68 2.79
CA THR A 31 3.65 -9.13 1.74
C THR A 31 3.59 -7.60 1.66
N ASN A 32 2.42 -7.00 1.85
CA ASN A 32 2.23 -5.56 1.73
C ASN A 32 2.25 -4.82 3.09
N HIS A 33 2.74 -5.45 4.17
CA HIS A 33 2.73 -4.85 5.51
C HIS A 33 3.42 -3.47 5.53
N HIS A 34 4.58 -3.36 4.90
CA HIS A 34 5.35 -2.12 4.83
C HIS A 34 4.62 -0.99 4.08
N ILE A 35 3.89 -1.32 3.00
CA ILE A 35 3.05 -0.34 2.29
C ILE A 35 1.89 0.12 3.17
N ARG A 36 1.28 -0.78 3.94
CA ARG A 36 0.19 -0.45 4.86
C ARG A 36 0.67 0.46 5.97
N GLU A 37 1.86 0.21 6.49
CA GLU A 37 2.48 1.08 7.51
C GLU A 37 2.80 2.46 6.94
N MET A 38 3.41 2.53 5.75
CA MET A 38 3.62 3.82 5.07
C MET A 38 2.30 4.58 4.87
N LEU A 39 1.26 3.92 4.35
CA LEU A 39 -0.07 4.54 4.21
C LEU A 39 -0.59 5.09 5.53
N ARG A 40 -0.38 4.39 6.65
CA ARG A 40 -0.77 4.84 8.00
C ARG A 40 -0.02 6.09 8.41
N VAL A 41 1.30 6.15 8.23
CA VAL A 41 2.14 7.33 8.54
C VAL A 41 1.64 8.57 7.79
N TYR A 42 1.27 8.40 6.52
CA TYR A 42 0.72 9.47 5.68
C TYR A 42 -0.79 9.72 5.87
N GLY A 43 -1.42 9.09 6.88
CA GLY A 43 -2.85 9.29 7.20
C GLY A 43 -3.83 8.75 6.14
N LEU A 44 -3.40 7.83 5.29
CA LEU A 44 -4.20 7.22 4.24
C LEU A 44 -4.80 5.89 4.71
N ARG A 45 -6.06 5.64 4.32
CA ARG A 45 -6.69 4.34 4.56
C ARG A 45 -6.07 3.26 3.68
N THR A 46 -5.85 2.07 4.23
CA THR A 46 -5.50 0.90 3.44
C THR A 46 -6.68 0.48 2.56
N SER A 47 -6.42 0.31 1.27
CA SER A 47 -7.37 -0.24 0.31
C SER A 47 -6.59 -1.00 -0.75
N LEU A 48 -7.17 -2.06 -1.32
CA LEU A 48 -6.51 -2.87 -2.35
C LEU A 48 -6.06 -2.01 -3.53
N PHE A 49 -6.88 -1.04 -3.94
CA PHE A 49 -6.54 -0.14 -5.03
C PHE A 49 -5.27 0.68 -4.77
N ARG A 50 -5.14 1.27 -3.57
CA ARG A 50 -3.92 2.00 -3.18
C ARG A 50 -2.70 1.10 -3.14
N LEU A 51 -2.84 -0.12 -2.61
CA LEU A 51 -1.77 -1.11 -2.59
C LEU A 51 -1.30 -1.44 -4.01
N LYS A 52 -2.23 -1.69 -4.94
CA LYS A 52 -1.90 -1.98 -6.34
C LYS A 52 -1.21 -0.81 -7.06
N VAL A 53 -1.69 0.42 -6.86
CA VAL A 53 -1.05 1.63 -7.42
C VAL A 53 0.37 1.77 -6.87
N ILE A 54 0.56 1.58 -5.57
CA ILE A 54 1.88 1.69 -4.94
C ILE A 54 2.80 0.57 -5.43
N ASN A 55 2.32 -0.67 -5.58
CA ASN A 55 3.11 -1.76 -6.16
C ASN A 55 3.57 -1.47 -7.60
N ALA A 56 2.69 -0.90 -8.43
CA ALA A 56 3.05 -0.48 -9.78
C ALA A 56 4.19 0.55 -9.78
N LEU A 57 4.12 1.52 -8.87
CA LEU A 57 5.13 2.56 -8.69
C LEU A 57 6.44 1.97 -8.14
N VAL A 58 6.36 1.04 -7.19
CA VAL A 58 7.52 0.38 -6.57
C VAL A 58 8.29 -0.39 -7.63
N LEU A 59 7.62 -1.19 -8.46
CA LEU A 59 8.27 -1.93 -9.54
C LEU A 59 8.92 -1.00 -10.55
N ALA A 60 8.20 0.05 -10.99
CA ALA A 60 8.79 1.04 -11.89
C ALA A 60 10.03 1.72 -11.28
N THR A 61 10.01 2.02 -9.98
CA THR A 61 11.13 2.65 -9.29
C THR A 61 12.32 1.70 -9.16
N GLN A 62 12.10 0.41 -8.88
CA GLN A 62 13.16 -0.60 -8.84
C GLN A 62 13.84 -0.81 -10.20
N GLU A 63 13.07 -0.68 -11.28
CA GLU A 63 13.57 -0.78 -12.66
C GLU A 63 14.13 0.54 -13.21
N ASP A 64 14.21 1.60 -12.39
CA ASP A 64 14.53 2.98 -12.78
C ASP A 64 13.71 3.47 -14.00
N ARG A 65 12.47 3.01 -14.11
CA ARG A 65 11.56 3.31 -15.20
C ARG A 65 10.65 4.49 -14.84
N LEU A 66 10.44 5.37 -15.81
CA LEU A 66 9.42 6.42 -15.72
C LEU A 66 8.03 5.79 -15.85
N ILE A 67 7.13 6.09 -14.91
CA ILE A 67 5.74 5.61 -14.97
C ILE A 67 4.76 6.76 -14.79
N GLY A 68 3.89 6.94 -15.79
CA GLY A 68 2.76 7.87 -15.74
C GLY A 68 1.44 7.14 -15.47
N VAL A 69 0.34 7.89 -15.50
CA VAL A 69 -1.03 7.35 -15.29
C VAL A 69 -1.31 6.13 -16.18
N GLN A 70 -0.92 6.19 -17.45
CA GLN A 70 -1.16 5.11 -18.42
C GLN A 70 -0.41 3.83 -18.06
N GLY A 71 0.85 3.95 -17.63
CA GLY A 71 1.65 2.80 -17.21
C GLY A 71 1.10 2.16 -15.95
N VAL A 72 0.67 2.97 -14.97
CA VAL A 72 0.02 2.47 -13.77
C VAL A 72 -1.30 1.76 -14.11
N HIS A 73 -2.12 2.36 -14.99
CA HIS A 73 -3.40 1.78 -15.40
C HIS A 73 -3.21 0.44 -16.12
N ALA A 74 -2.28 0.35 -17.07
CA ALA A 74 -1.95 -0.90 -17.76
C ALA A 74 -1.46 -2.01 -16.80
N TYR A 75 -0.63 -1.66 -15.81
CA TYR A 75 -0.19 -2.62 -14.78
C TYR A 75 -1.35 -3.14 -13.93
N ILE A 76 -2.26 -2.24 -13.56
CA ILE A 76 -3.43 -2.59 -12.74
C ILE A 76 -4.43 -3.42 -13.55
N GLU A 77 -4.66 -3.08 -14.81
CA GLU A 77 -5.55 -3.79 -15.74
C GLU A 77 -5.07 -5.22 -15.97
N ALA A 78 -3.76 -5.41 -16.15
CA ALA A 78 -3.15 -6.74 -16.29
C ALA A 78 -3.33 -7.63 -15.04
N SER A 79 -3.52 -7.02 -13.86
CA SER A 79 -3.69 -7.74 -12.59
C SER A 79 -5.15 -7.82 -12.13
N SER A 80 -6.05 -6.92 -12.58
CA SER A 80 -7.50 -6.97 -12.36
C SER A 80 -8.25 -6.08 -13.35
N SER A 81 -9.32 -6.60 -13.94
CA SER A 81 -10.08 -5.98 -15.04
C SER A 81 -11.10 -4.89 -14.63
N GLU A 82 -11.29 -4.61 -13.34
CA GLU A 82 -12.44 -3.81 -12.87
C GLU A 82 -12.16 -2.31 -12.70
N LEU A 83 -10.96 -1.83 -13.02
CA LEU A 83 -10.48 -0.53 -12.54
C LEU A 83 -10.34 0.52 -13.64
N THR A 84 -10.98 1.68 -13.41
CA THR A 84 -10.97 2.77 -14.37
C THR A 84 -9.72 3.63 -14.26
N ILE A 85 -9.30 4.23 -15.38
CA ILE A 85 -8.21 5.21 -15.42
C ILE A 85 -8.51 6.45 -14.54
N VAL A 86 -9.78 6.79 -14.34
CA VAL A 86 -10.20 7.89 -13.45
C VAL A 86 -9.82 7.58 -12.01
N SER A 87 -10.14 6.38 -11.53
CA SER A 87 -9.76 5.93 -10.19
C SER A 87 -8.23 5.95 -9.98
N VAL A 88 -7.46 5.59 -11.02
CA VAL A 88 -5.99 5.64 -10.97
C VAL A 88 -5.50 7.07 -10.78
N ARG A 89 -6.07 8.01 -11.55
CA ARG A 89 -5.73 9.44 -11.41
C ARG A 89 -6.07 9.98 -10.03
N GLU A 90 -7.24 9.63 -9.49
CA GLU A 90 -7.67 10.10 -8.17
C GLU A 90 -6.72 9.62 -7.07
N VAL A 91 -6.27 8.37 -7.14
CA VAL A 91 -5.32 7.87 -6.15
C VAL A 91 -3.93 8.46 -6.34
N LEU A 92 -3.42 8.57 -7.56
CA LEU A 92 -2.13 9.23 -7.80
C LEU A 92 -2.15 10.69 -7.33
N LYS A 93 -3.24 11.41 -7.61
CA LYS A 93 -3.45 12.75 -7.09
C LYS A 93 -3.44 12.76 -5.57
N ARG A 94 -4.18 11.85 -4.93
CA ARG A 94 -4.25 11.80 -3.46
C ARG A 94 -2.89 11.45 -2.82
N LEU A 95 -2.13 10.53 -3.42
CA LEU A 95 -0.78 10.19 -2.98
C LEU A 95 0.17 11.39 -3.11
N ALA A 96 0.03 12.18 -4.17
CA ALA A 96 0.80 13.40 -4.35
C ALA A 96 0.42 14.50 -3.36
N GLU A 97 -0.87 14.70 -3.09
CA GLU A 97 -1.37 15.67 -2.12
C GLU A 97 -0.83 15.44 -0.70
N VAL A 98 -0.65 14.18 -0.30
CA VAL A 98 -0.09 13.85 1.02
C VAL A 98 1.43 13.74 1.03
N GLY A 99 2.10 13.82 -0.13
CA GLY A 99 3.56 13.78 -0.21
C GLY A 99 4.19 12.38 -0.28
N VAL A 100 3.42 11.32 -0.58
CA VAL A 100 3.99 9.97 -0.81
C VAL A 100 4.76 9.94 -2.13
N ILE A 101 4.23 10.63 -3.14
CA ILE A 101 4.84 10.73 -4.48
C ILE A 101 4.88 12.18 -4.96
N ALA A 102 5.76 12.46 -5.90
CA ALA A 102 5.81 13.71 -6.64
C ALA A 102 5.41 13.47 -8.10
N PHE A 103 4.63 14.41 -8.64
CA PHE A 103 4.36 14.47 -10.08
C PHE A 103 5.46 15.27 -10.76
N GLN A 104 6.10 14.65 -11.74
CA GLN A 104 7.27 15.19 -12.42
C GLN A 104 6.89 15.93 -13.72
N SER A 105 7.79 16.78 -14.23
CA SER A 105 7.57 17.56 -15.47
C SER A 105 7.42 16.70 -16.73
N ASP A 106 8.00 15.49 -16.72
CA ASP A 106 7.88 14.47 -17.76
C ASP A 106 6.56 13.67 -17.67
N ARG A 107 5.64 14.07 -16.79
CA ARG A 107 4.36 13.42 -16.50
C ARG A 107 4.48 12.04 -15.85
N SER A 108 5.65 11.72 -15.30
CA SER A 108 5.84 10.54 -14.45
C SER A 108 5.52 10.84 -12.99
N TYR A 109 5.37 9.77 -12.21
CA TYR A 109 5.28 9.84 -10.75
C TYR A 109 6.49 9.13 -10.16
N ARG A 110 7.07 9.73 -9.12
CA ARG A 110 8.19 9.17 -8.36
C ARG A 110 7.90 9.24 -6.87
N PHE A 111 8.38 8.28 -6.09
CA PHE A 111 8.33 8.39 -4.64
C PHE A 111 9.14 9.58 -4.14
N THR A 112 8.66 10.20 -3.07
CA THR A 112 9.49 11.14 -2.30
C THR A 112 10.58 10.35 -1.56
N THR A 113 11.66 11.05 -1.18
CA THR A 113 12.77 10.42 -0.45
C THR A 113 12.29 9.74 0.84
N GLU A 114 11.41 10.40 1.59
CA GLU A 114 10.85 9.87 2.84
C GLU A 114 10.00 8.61 2.61
N ALA A 115 9.08 8.64 1.63
CA ALA A 115 8.27 7.48 1.31
C ALA A 115 9.11 6.31 0.79
N TRP A 116 10.12 6.59 -0.03
CA TRP A 116 11.01 5.55 -0.56
C TRP A 116 11.86 4.89 0.52
N ASP A 117 12.36 5.67 1.49
CA ASP A 117 13.16 5.15 2.60
C ASP A 117 12.35 4.19 3.50
N MET A 118 11.05 4.42 3.66
CA MET A 118 10.15 3.48 4.37
C MET A 118 9.94 2.16 3.62
N LEU A 119 10.01 2.18 2.29
CA LEU A 119 9.74 1.00 1.45
C LEU A 119 11.00 0.18 1.16
N LYS A 120 12.11 0.85 0.84
CA LYS A 120 13.37 0.25 0.36
C LYS A 120 13.89 -0.93 1.21
N PRO A 121 13.84 -0.90 2.57
CA PRO A 121 14.31 -2.01 3.40
C PRO A 121 13.56 -3.34 3.19
N HIS A 122 12.37 -3.27 2.57
CA HIS A 122 11.47 -4.41 2.39
C HIS A 122 11.44 -4.94 0.95
N LEU A 123 12.23 -4.36 0.03
CA LEU A 123 12.24 -4.71 -1.40
C LEU A 123 13.41 -5.64 -1.79
N GLY A 124 14.01 -6.33 -0.82
CA GLY A 124 15.16 -7.24 -1.00
C GLY A 124 14.77 -8.67 -1.30
#